data_AF-A0A9D6K3Q2-F1
#
_entry.id   AF-A0A9D6K3Q2-F1
#
_cell.length_a   1.000
_cell.length_b   1.000
_cell.length_c   1.000
_cell.angle_alpha   90.00
_cell.angle_beta   90.00
_cell.angle_gamma   90.00
#
_symmetry.space_group_name_H-M   'P 1'
#
loop_
_entity.id
_entity.type
_entity.pdbx_description
1 polymer ?
#
loop_
_entity_poly.entity_id
_entity_poly.type
_entity_poly.pdbx_seq_one_letter_code
_entity_poly.pdbx_strand_id
1 'polypeptide(L)'
;MLMTVRVLGEHRGRQSLYQEQSPQLLETLKRIAMIQSVESSNRIEGITVDRDRLEAILAKKTKPQDRSEKEVAGYRNVLAEIHANANRLKLSPELILRFHREMYALTGEKGGHWKGKDNAILEVRPDGRQVVRFQPYQHLHS
;
A
#
# COMPACT_ATOMS: atom_id res chain seq x y z
N MET A 1 14.75 -14.36 16.35
CA MET A 1 14.86 -12.93 15.99
C MET A 1 16.14 -12.59 15.23
N LEU A 2 17.34 -13.02 15.65
CA LEU A 2 18.61 -12.76 14.92
C LEU A 2 18.64 -13.28 13.46
N MET A 3 18.10 -14.47 13.21
CA MET A 3 18.02 -15.04 11.84
C MET A 3 17.15 -14.19 10.90
N THR A 4 16.05 -13.62 11.40
CA THR A 4 15.12 -12.81 10.61
C THR A 4 15.76 -11.48 10.16
N VAL A 5 16.54 -10.86 11.06
CA VAL A 5 17.28 -9.63 10.75
C VAL A 5 18.38 -9.89 9.72
N ARG A 6 19.07 -11.04 9.81
CA ARG A 6 20.09 -11.45 8.85
C ARG A 6 19.50 -11.69 7.46
N VAL A 7 18.38 -12.40 7.37
CA VAL A 7 17.67 -12.65 6.11
C VAL A 7 17.20 -11.33 5.47
N LEU A 8 16.63 -10.41 6.27
CA LEU A 8 16.28 -9.05 5.81
C LEU A 8 17.50 -8.29 5.26
N GLY A 9 18.65 -8.39 5.93
CA GLY A 9 19.92 -7.81 5.47
C GLY A 9 20.37 -8.37 4.12
N GLU A 10 20.32 -9.69 3.94
CA GLU A 10 20.69 -10.37 2.69
C GLU A 10 19.74 -10.02 1.52
N HIS A 11 18.44 -9.87 1.79
CA HIS A 11 17.48 -9.40 0.79
C HIS A 11 17.70 -7.93 0.43
N ARG A 12 18.03 -7.08 1.41
CA ARG A 12 18.36 -5.67 1.16
C ARG A 12 19.62 -5.52 0.33
N GLY A 13 20.66 -6.32 0.61
CA GLY A 13 21.88 -6.38 -0.20
C GLY A 13 21.62 -6.82 -1.64
N ARG A 14 20.82 -7.88 -1.84
CA ARG A 14 20.37 -8.30 -3.19
C ARG A 14 19.56 -7.22 -3.90
N GLN A 15 18.68 -6.52 -3.20
CA GLN A 15 17.89 -5.42 -3.77
C GLN A 15 18.78 -4.27 -4.24
N SER A 16 19.82 -3.91 -3.48
CA SER A 16 20.80 -2.89 -3.92
C SER A 16 21.53 -3.33 -5.19
N LEU A 17 21.96 -4.59 -5.26
CA LEU A 17 22.57 -5.16 -6.48
C LEU A 17 21.63 -5.11 -7.69
N TYR A 18 20.34 -5.42 -7.51
CA TYR A 18 19.35 -5.35 -8.59
C TYR A 18 19.03 -3.91 -9.02
N GLN A 19 19.14 -2.92 -8.13
CA GLN A 19 19.00 -1.50 -8.50
C GLN A 19 20.10 -1.07 -9.49
N GLU A 20 21.32 -1.58 -9.31
CA GLU A 20 22.45 -1.27 -10.19
C GLU A 20 22.47 -2.14 -11.46
N GLN A 21 22.13 -3.42 -11.36
CA GLN A 21 22.34 -4.40 -12.43
C GLN A 21 21.08 -4.78 -13.23
N SER A 22 19.88 -4.62 -12.67
CA SER A 22 18.64 -5.08 -13.32
C SER A 22 17.41 -4.26 -12.89
N PRO A 23 17.39 -2.95 -13.21
CA PRO A 23 16.28 -2.07 -12.86
C PRO A 23 14.93 -2.55 -13.42
N GLN A 24 14.92 -3.23 -14.57
CA GLN A 24 13.67 -3.77 -15.17
C GLN A 24 13.05 -4.89 -14.31
N LEU A 25 13.87 -5.72 -13.65
CA LEU A 25 13.38 -6.76 -12.75
C LEU A 25 12.74 -6.14 -11.51
N LEU A 26 13.38 -5.10 -10.96
CA LEU A 26 12.85 -4.38 -9.81
C LEU A 26 11.51 -3.69 -10.13
N GLU A 27 11.39 -3.07 -11.31
CA GLU A 27 10.12 -2.51 -11.79
C GLU A 27 9.03 -3.58 -11.96
N THR A 28 9.39 -4.77 -12.45
CA THR A 28 8.45 -5.88 -12.59
C THR A 28 7.96 -6.38 -11.23
N LEU A 29 8.87 -6.57 -10.25
CA LEU A 29 8.52 -6.99 -8.89
C LEU A 29 7.62 -5.97 -8.19
N LYS A 30 7.87 -4.67 -8.36
CA LYS A 30 7.00 -3.60 -7.86
C LYS A 30 5.61 -3.68 -8.47
N ARG A 31 5.53 -3.88 -9.79
CA ARG A 31 4.26 -4.01 -10.51
C ARG A 31 3.43 -5.17 -9.98
N ILE A 32 4.07 -6.32 -9.75
CA ILE A 32 3.43 -7.51 -9.15
C ILE A 32 2.95 -7.20 -7.72
N ALA A 33 3.79 -6.58 -6.88
CA ALA A 33 3.42 -6.25 -5.51
C ALA A 33 2.22 -5.27 -5.44
N MET A 34 2.16 -4.29 -6.34
CA MET A 34 1.00 -3.38 -6.45
C MET A 34 -0.29 -4.13 -6.83
N ILE A 35 -0.22 -5.01 -7.84
CA ILE A 35 -1.37 -5.83 -8.27
C ILE A 35 -1.87 -6.66 -7.08
N GLN A 36 -0.97 -7.39 -6.43
CA GLN A 36 -1.31 -8.25 -5.29
C GLN A 36 -1.90 -7.47 -4.10
N SER A 37 -1.38 -6.28 -3.81
CA SER A 37 -1.91 -5.43 -2.75
C SER A 37 -3.36 -5.01 -3.03
N VAL A 38 -3.67 -4.63 -4.27
CA VAL A 38 -5.03 -4.22 -4.64
C VAL A 38 -5.97 -5.43 -4.69
N GLU A 39 -5.53 -6.53 -5.30
CA GLU A 39 -6.31 -7.76 -5.34
C GLU A 39 -6.64 -8.26 -3.93
N SER A 40 -5.70 -8.17 -2.99
CA SER A 40 -5.94 -8.57 -1.60
C SER A 40 -6.96 -7.66 -0.91
N SER A 41 -6.89 -6.34 -1.10
CA SER A 41 -7.85 -5.39 -0.51
C SER A 41 -9.25 -5.59 -1.10
N ASN A 42 -9.37 -5.70 -2.41
CA ASN A 42 -10.65 -5.84 -3.09
C ASN A 42 -11.29 -7.21 -2.83
N ARG A 43 -10.50 -8.28 -2.69
CA ARG A 43 -11.00 -9.63 -2.34
C ARG A 43 -11.68 -9.65 -0.97
N ILE A 44 -11.19 -8.87 -0.01
CA ILE A 44 -11.84 -8.72 1.31
C ILE A 44 -13.22 -8.07 1.16
N GLU A 45 -13.40 -7.20 0.17
CA GLU A 45 -14.66 -6.51 -0.16
C GLU A 45 -15.51 -7.27 -1.19
N GLY A 46 -15.07 -8.44 -1.67
CA GLY A 46 -15.77 -9.25 -2.67
C GLY A 46 -15.65 -8.73 -4.12
N ILE A 47 -14.78 -7.76 -4.37
CA ILE A 47 -14.58 -7.14 -5.69
C ILE A 47 -13.38 -7.80 -6.38
N THR A 48 -13.54 -8.25 -7.63
CA THR A 48 -12.45 -8.78 -8.46
C THR A 48 -12.23 -7.84 -9.64
N VAL A 49 -11.02 -7.28 -9.74
CA VAL A 49 -10.62 -6.47 -10.90
C VAL A 49 -9.84 -7.35 -11.86
N ASP A 50 -10.12 -7.22 -13.15
CA ASP A 50 -9.41 -7.94 -14.20
C ASP A 50 -7.92 -7.58 -14.24
N ARG A 51 -7.06 -8.60 -14.43
CA ARG A 51 -5.60 -8.41 -14.37
C ARG A 51 -5.07 -7.58 -15.54
N ASP A 52 -5.61 -7.75 -16.74
CA ASP A 52 -5.19 -6.99 -17.92
C ASP A 52 -5.56 -5.50 -17.75
N ARG A 53 -6.70 -5.24 -17.10
CA ARG A 53 -7.11 -3.88 -16.70
C ARG A 53 -6.15 -3.28 -15.69
N LEU A 54 -5.81 -3.98 -14.60
CA LEU A 54 -4.82 -3.52 -13.61
C LEU A 54 -3.48 -3.21 -14.29
N GLU A 55 -3.03 -4.09 -15.16
CA GLU A 55 -1.82 -3.92 -15.93
C GLU A 55 -1.85 -2.67 -16.82
N ALA A 56 -2.93 -2.45 -17.55
CA ALA A 56 -3.09 -1.27 -18.41
C ALA A 56 -3.11 0.03 -17.58
N ILE A 57 -3.72 0.02 -16.40
CA ILE A 57 -3.71 1.17 -15.48
C ILE A 57 -2.30 1.43 -14.99
N LEU A 58 -1.57 0.41 -14.52
CA LEU A 58 -0.19 0.57 -14.05
C LEU A 58 0.73 1.12 -15.15
N ALA A 59 0.50 0.72 -16.41
CA ALA A 59 1.22 1.22 -17.58
C ALA A 59 0.73 2.59 -18.10
N LYS A 60 -0.25 3.24 -17.45
CA LYS A 60 -0.89 4.49 -17.91
C LYS A 60 -1.51 4.39 -19.31
N LYS A 61 -1.86 3.19 -19.78
CA LYS A 61 -2.43 2.92 -21.10
C LYS A 61 -3.95 3.07 -21.15
N THR A 62 -4.60 3.14 -20.00
CA THR A 62 -6.05 3.33 -19.91
C THR A 62 -6.41 4.26 -18.75
N LYS A 63 -7.61 4.84 -18.80
CA LYS A 63 -8.17 5.63 -17.71
C LYS A 63 -8.92 4.70 -16.74
N PRO A 64 -8.78 4.91 -15.42
CA PRO A 64 -9.51 4.12 -14.44
C PRO A 64 -11.01 4.44 -14.53
N GLN A 65 -11.85 3.41 -14.48
CA GLN A 65 -13.29 3.51 -14.68
C GLN A 65 -14.06 3.47 -13.36
N ASP A 66 -13.72 2.53 -12.49
CA ASP A 66 -14.35 2.35 -11.19
C ASP A 66 -13.46 2.83 -10.03
N ARG A 67 -14.00 2.76 -8.80
CA ARG A 67 -13.30 3.15 -7.59
C ARG A 67 -12.01 2.35 -7.38
N SER A 68 -12.04 1.04 -7.54
CA SER A 68 -10.89 0.16 -7.33
C SER A 68 -9.74 0.50 -8.28
N GLU A 69 -10.05 0.75 -9.55
CA GLU A 69 -9.08 1.18 -10.55
C GLU A 69 -8.51 2.58 -10.25
N LYS A 70 -9.33 3.48 -9.71
CA LYS A 70 -8.89 4.81 -9.27
C LYS A 70 -7.92 4.70 -8.09
N GLU A 71 -8.15 3.76 -7.17
CA GLU A 71 -7.23 3.46 -6.06
C GLU A 71 -5.89 2.92 -6.58
N VAL A 72 -5.90 1.99 -7.54
CA VAL A 72 -4.68 1.48 -8.22
C VAL A 72 -3.89 2.63 -8.85
N ALA A 73 -4.58 3.51 -9.56
CA ALA A 73 -3.97 4.65 -10.23
C ALA A 73 -3.35 5.64 -9.23
N GLY A 74 -4.00 5.88 -8.09
CA GLY A 74 -3.48 6.70 -6.99
C GLY A 74 -2.24 6.07 -6.34
N TYR A 75 -2.31 4.78 -6.01
CA TYR A 75 -1.18 4.01 -5.48
C TYR A 75 0.06 4.08 -6.38
N ARG A 76 -0.13 3.84 -7.68
CA ARG A 76 0.92 3.96 -8.70
C ARG A 76 1.55 5.35 -8.70
N ASN A 77 0.75 6.41 -8.59
CA ASN A 77 1.26 7.79 -8.62
C ASN A 77 2.15 8.09 -7.41
N VAL A 78 1.69 7.73 -6.20
CA VAL A 78 2.45 7.92 -4.97
C VAL A 78 3.74 7.10 -5.00
N LEU A 79 3.69 5.85 -5.47
CA LEU A 79 4.90 5.03 -5.61
C LEU A 79 5.88 5.61 -6.63
N ALA A 80 5.40 6.15 -7.75
CA ALA A 80 6.25 6.82 -8.72
C ALA A 80 6.96 8.05 -8.10
N GLU A 81 6.26 8.83 -7.27
CA GLU A 81 6.86 9.95 -6.54
C GLU A 81 7.92 9.49 -5.53
N ILE A 82 7.61 8.45 -4.75
CA ILE A 82 8.56 7.85 -3.80
C ILE A 82 9.81 7.41 -4.53
N HIS A 83 9.69 6.77 -5.69
CA HIS A 83 10.85 6.33 -6.46
C HIS A 83 11.65 7.49 -7.05
N ALA A 84 10.99 8.51 -7.60
CA ALA A 84 11.66 9.66 -8.17
C ALA A 84 12.40 10.52 -7.11
N ASN A 85 11.92 10.51 -5.87
CA ASN A 85 12.38 11.43 -4.83
C ASN A 85 12.88 10.73 -3.55
N ALA A 86 13.15 9.43 -3.58
CA ALA A 86 13.42 8.61 -2.39
C ALA A 86 14.49 9.21 -1.46
N ASN A 87 15.55 9.78 -2.02
CA ASN A 87 16.65 10.42 -1.29
C ASN A 87 16.31 11.78 -0.65
N ARG A 88 15.21 12.43 -1.08
CA ARG A 88 14.76 13.74 -0.60
C ARG A 88 13.59 13.61 0.38
N LEU A 89 12.91 12.48 0.40
CA LEU A 89 11.77 12.25 1.29
C LEU A 89 12.25 12.02 2.72
N LYS A 90 11.74 12.83 3.65
CA LYS A 90 11.87 12.61 5.09
C LYS A 90 10.54 12.10 5.61
N LEU A 91 10.57 10.94 6.27
CA LEU A 91 9.35 10.37 6.85
C LEU A 91 8.81 11.31 7.93
N SER A 92 7.58 11.77 7.75
CA SER A 92 6.86 12.61 8.71
C SER A 92 5.36 12.33 8.65
N PRO A 93 4.59 12.64 9.70
CA PRO A 93 3.13 12.55 9.67
C PRO A 93 2.51 13.31 8.50
N GLU A 94 3.02 14.50 8.19
CA GLU A 94 2.54 15.35 7.10
C GLU A 94 2.76 14.68 5.74
N LEU A 95 3.92 14.04 5.56
CA LEU A 95 4.22 13.28 4.34
C LEU A 95 3.27 12.09 4.20
N ILE A 96 3.04 11.34 5.28
CA ILE A 96 2.13 10.19 5.28
C ILE A 96 0.71 10.63 4.93
N LEU A 97 0.21 11.71 5.55
CA LEU A 97 -1.11 12.25 5.27
C LEU A 97 -1.20 12.80 3.83
N ARG A 98 -0.16 13.44 3.32
CA ARG A 98 -0.12 13.89 1.92
C ARG A 98 -0.25 12.71 0.95
N PHE A 99 0.58 11.69 1.13
CA PHE A 99 0.51 10.47 0.31
C PHE A 99 -0.84 9.79 0.44
N HIS A 100 -1.39 9.70 1.65
CA HIS A 100 -2.73 9.17 1.85
C HIS A 100 -3.77 9.96 1.03
N ARG A 101 -3.73 11.30 1.05
CA ARG A 101 -4.62 12.14 0.22
C ARG A 101 -4.44 11.88 -1.27
N GLU A 102 -3.20 11.77 -1.74
CA GLU A 102 -2.87 11.54 -3.15
C GLU A 102 -3.32 10.16 -3.64
N MET A 103 -3.24 9.13 -2.80
CA MET A 103 -3.79 7.80 -3.12
C MET A 103 -5.28 7.85 -3.41
N TYR A 104 -6.05 8.64 -2.65
CA TYR A 104 -7.51 8.74 -2.81
C TYR A 104 -7.95 9.84 -3.78
N ALA A 105 -7.05 10.64 -4.34
CA ALA A 105 -7.38 11.82 -5.14
C ALA A 105 -8.30 11.54 -6.34
N LEU A 106 -8.29 10.31 -6.86
CA LEU A 106 -9.11 9.90 -8.01
C LEU A 106 -10.45 9.25 -7.60
N THR A 107 -10.62 8.85 -6.35
CA THR A 107 -11.70 7.98 -5.86
C THR A 107 -12.93 8.74 -5.35
N GLY A 108 -12.79 10.04 -5.04
CA GLY A 108 -13.81 10.85 -4.39
C GLY A 108 -13.84 10.73 -2.87
N GLU A 109 -13.07 9.80 -2.28
CA GLU A 109 -12.92 9.64 -0.84
C GLU A 109 -12.04 10.74 -0.23
N LYS A 110 -12.32 11.08 1.05
CA LYS A 110 -11.51 12.07 1.80
C LYS A 110 -10.26 11.41 2.37
N GLY A 111 -9.18 11.40 1.60
CA GLY A 111 -7.84 11.06 2.10
C GLY A 111 -7.22 12.18 2.97
N GLY A 112 -6.02 11.93 3.49
CA GLY A 112 -5.23 12.92 4.24
C GLY A 112 -5.57 13.17 5.70
N HIS A 113 -6.32 12.27 6.35
CA HIS A 113 -6.62 12.36 7.78
C HIS A 113 -6.38 11.01 8.46
N TRP A 114 -5.98 11.05 9.73
CA TRP A 114 -5.96 9.86 10.57
C TRP A 114 -7.39 9.42 10.87
N LYS A 115 -7.60 8.12 11.06
CA LYS A 115 -8.90 7.63 11.54
C LYS A 115 -9.12 8.13 12.97
N GLY A 116 -10.24 8.79 13.21
CA GLY A 116 -10.60 9.32 14.53
C GLY A 116 -11.19 8.28 15.50
N LYS A 117 -11.31 7.01 15.09
CA LYS A 117 -11.73 5.89 15.94
C LYS A 117 -10.66 4.80 15.92
N ASP A 118 -10.40 4.20 17.09
CA ASP A 118 -9.46 3.09 17.22
C ASP A 118 -9.90 1.88 16.37
N ASN A 119 -8.97 1.36 15.56
CA ASN A 119 -9.18 0.14 14.79
C ASN A 119 -8.88 -1.08 15.68
N ALA A 120 -9.67 -1.28 16.73
CA ALA A 120 -9.63 -2.55 17.44
C ALA A 120 -10.01 -3.65 16.44
N ILE A 121 -9.08 -4.55 16.12
CA ILE A 121 -9.41 -5.70 15.28
C ILE A 121 -10.17 -6.67 16.18
N LEU A 122 -11.47 -6.80 15.94
CA LEU A 122 -12.34 -7.71 16.68
C LEU A 122 -12.50 -9.00 15.86
N GLU A 123 -12.10 -10.12 16.43
CA GLU A 123 -12.48 -11.43 15.92
C GLU A 123 -13.82 -11.83 16.51
N VAL A 124 -14.78 -12.19 15.66
CA VAL A 124 -16.04 -12.80 16.10
C VAL A 124 -15.90 -14.31 16.01
N ARG A 125 -15.93 -14.99 17.15
CA ARG A 125 -15.90 -16.45 17.23
C ARG A 125 -17.23 -17.06 16.78
N PRO A 126 -17.27 -18.36 16.43
CA PRO A 126 -18.50 -19.05 16.03
C PRO A 126 -19.61 -19.05 17.10
N ASP A 127 -19.26 -18.83 18.38
CA ASP A 127 -20.20 -18.69 19.51
C ASP A 127 -20.73 -17.26 19.70
N GLY A 128 -20.39 -16.33 18.79
CA GLY A 128 -20.78 -14.93 18.83
C GLY A 128 -19.91 -14.05 19.75
N ARG A 129 -18.91 -14.62 20.45
CA ARG A 129 -18.03 -13.81 21.30
C ARG A 129 -17.06 -12.98 20.45
N GLN A 130 -16.97 -11.69 20.77
CA GLN A 130 -15.99 -10.79 20.18
C GLN A 130 -14.72 -10.78 21.01
N VAL A 131 -13.56 -10.98 20.38
CA VAL A 131 -12.25 -10.93 21.03
C VAL A 131 -11.39 -9.90 20.33
N VAL A 132 -10.84 -8.97 21.12
CA VAL A 132 -9.88 -8.00 20.61
C VAL A 132 -8.58 -8.73 20.25
N ARG A 133 -8.29 -8.84 18.95
CA ARG A 133 -7.04 -9.38 18.41
C ARG A 133 -5.91 -8.36 18.43
N PHE A 134 -6.25 -7.07 18.35
CA PHE A 134 -5.29 -5.97 18.39
C PHE A 134 -5.95 -4.74 19.00
N GLN A 135 -5.31 -4.18 20.03
CA GLN A 135 -5.71 -2.94 20.67
C GLN A 135 -4.63 -1.88 20.35
N PRO A 136 -4.95 -0.83 19.56
CA PRO A 136 -4.00 0.25 19.34
C PRO A 136 -3.66 0.97 20.66
N TYR A 137 -2.44 1.50 20.78
CA TYR A 137 -2.09 2.39 21.89
C TYR A 137 -2.85 3.72 21.76
N GLN A 138 -3.42 4.20 22.87
CA GLN A 138 -4.17 5.45 22.92
C GLN A 138 -3.29 6.63 22.51
N HIS A 139 -3.74 7.40 21.51
CA HIS A 139 -3.17 8.71 21.21
C HIS A 139 -3.71 9.71 22.23
N LEU A 140 -2.99 9.93 23.34
CA LEU A 140 -3.28 11.03 24.27
C LEU A 140 -3.02 12.36 23.55
N HIS A 141 -4.09 13.11 23.30
CA HIS A 141 -3.97 14.54 23.05
C HIS A 141 -3.69 15.23 24.39
N SER A 142 -2.48 15.79 24.52
CA SER A 142 -2.12 16.79 25.53
C SER A 142 -1.75 18.08 24.83
#